data_AF-A0A9N9HR16-F1
#
_entry.id   AF-A0A9N9HR16-F1
#
_cell.length_a   1.000
_cell.length_b   1.000
_cell.length_c   1.000
_cell.angle_alpha   90.00
_cell.angle_beta   90.00
_cell.angle_gamma   90.00
#
_symmetry.space_group_name_H-M   'P 1'
#
loop_
_entity.id
_entity.type
_entity.pdbx_description
1 polymer ?
#
loop_
_entity_poly.entity_id
_entity_poly.type
_entity_poly.pdbx_seq_one_letter_code
_entity_poly.pdbx_strand_id
1 'polypeptide(L)'
;METYYGYVKTPQDAILLFEACRTGTLSRIQRRLSEKERSLIRSGSVFVWDEREAGMRRWTDGKSWSASRVSGSFLTYRELESKRKSNSRGSNNLHDLSSEDTDSSESYHSSTKKSMSSSTTEQCRYKHGGL
;
A
#
# COMPACT_ATOMS: atom_id res chain seq x y z
N MET A 1 4.46 16.54 8.24
CA MET A 1 3.58 17.67 8.57
C MET A 1 2.16 17.19 8.41
N GLU A 2 1.45 17.02 9.51
CA GLU A 2 0.00 16.76 9.53
C GLU A 2 -0.74 18.07 9.79
N THR A 3 -1.99 18.18 9.33
CA THR A 3 -2.85 19.35 9.59
C THR A 3 -3.32 19.35 11.04
N TYR A 4 -3.60 18.16 11.57
CA TYR A 4 -4.06 17.97 12.94
C TYR A 4 -3.60 16.60 13.46
N TYR A 5 -3.44 16.47 14.78
CA TYR A 5 -3.16 15.21 15.45
C TYR A 5 -4.30 14.86 16.41
N GLY A 6 -5.02 13.79 16.13
CA GLY A 6 -6.17 13.35 16.92
C GLY A 6 -7.06 12.37 16.16
N TYR A 7 -8.34 12.27 16.57
CA TYR A 7 -9.29 11.33 15.99
C TYR A 7 -10.53 12.06 15.49
N VAL A 8 -10.90 11.81 14.22
CA VAL A 8 -12.13 12.31 13.61
C VAL A 8 -13.20 11.23 13.74
N LYS A 9 -14.13 11.40 14.67
CA LYS A 9 -15.17 10.41 14.96
C LYS A 9 -16.46 10.68 14.20
N THR A 10 -16.80 11.96 14.07
CA THR A 10 -18.10 12.41 13.56
C THR A 10 -17.93 13.39 12.41
N PRO A 11 -18.96 13.57 11.56
CA PRO A 11 -18.93 14.60 10.53
C PRO A 11 -18.73 16.02 11.09
N GLN A 12 -19.21 16.28 12.33
CA GLN A 12 -19.02 17.55 13.00
C GLN A 12 -17.54 17.85 13.28
N ASP A 13 -16.76 16.83 13.67
CA ASP A 13 -15.32 16.97 13.89
C ASP A 13 -14.61 17.39 12.58
N ALA A 14 -15.03 16.82 11.45
CA ALA A 14 -14.49 17.17 10.13
C ALA A 14 -14.84 18.62 9.73
N ILE A 15 -16.07 19.07 10.02
CA ILE A 15 -16.49 20.47 9.76
C ILE A 15 -15.64 21.45 10.57
N LEU A 16 -15.36 21.16 11.84
CA LEU A 16 -14.48 22.00 12.67
C LEU A 16 -13.06 22.09 12.10
N LEU A 17 -12.52 20.97 11.61
CA LEU A 17 -11.21 20.97 10.95
C LEU A 17 -11.20 21.79 9.66
N PHE A 18 -12.26 21.71 8.85
CA PHE A 18 -12.38 22.53 7.64
C PHE A 18 -12.47 24.02 7.97
N GLU A 19 -13.25 24.38 8.99
CA GLU A 19 -13.35 25.78 9.43
C GLU A 19 -12.01 26.30 9.93
N ALA A 20 -11.30 25.54 10.77
CA ALA A 20 -9.97 25.91 11.25
C ALA A 20 -8.94 26.06 10.12
N CYS A 21 -9.06 25.28 9.03
CA CYS A 21 -8.24 25.44 7.83
C CYS A 21 -8.65 26.66 6.99
N ARG A 22 -9.93 27.03 7.01
CA ARG A 22 -10.46 28.19 6.27
C ARG A 22 -10.03 29.51 6.92
N THR A 23 -10.01 29.56 8.25
CA THR A 23 -9.57 30.72 9.03
C THR A 23 -8.06 30.83 9.17
N GLY A 24 -7.30 29.83 8.71
CA GLY A 24 -5.84 29.79 8.79
C GLY A 24 -5.28 29.39 10.16
N THR A 25 -6.14 28.93 11.09
CA THR A 25 -5.71 28.39 12.39
C THR A 25 -4.93 27.07 12.22
N LEU A 26 -5.35 26.22 11.28
CA LEU A 26 -4.63 25.01 10.90
C LEU A 26 -4.13 25.12 9.46
N SER A 27 -2.89 24.70 9.24
CA SER A 27 -2.30 24.65 7.90
C SER A 27 -2.77 23.39 7.16
N ARG A 28 -3.58 23.59 6.13
CA ARG A 28 -3.93 22.53 5.17
C ARG A 28 -2.76 22.18 4.26
N ILE A 29 -2.79 21.00 3.69
CA ILE A 29 -1.80 20.49 2.75
C ILE A 29 -2.02 21.13 1.37
N GLN A 30 -0.98 21.76 0.84
CA GLN A 30 -1.02 22.51 -0.44
C GLN A 30 -0.22 21.83 -1.56
N ARG A 31 0.35 20.66 -1.32
CA ARG A 31 1.10 19.87 -2.32
C ARG A 31 1.14 18.40 -1.94
N ARG A 32 1.58 17.55 -2.86
CA ARG A 32 1.88 16.15 -2.56
C ARG A 32 2.96 16.04 -1.49
N LEU A 33 2.80 15.05 -0.62
CA LEU A 33 3.83 14.68 0.36
C LEU A 33 5.04 14.05 -0.34
N SER A 34 6.22 14.47 0.08
CA SER A 34 7.49 13.80 -0.19
C SER A 34 7.53 12.42 0.46
N GLU A 35 8.46 11.58 0.04
CA GLU A 35 8.64 10.24 0.63
C GLU A 35 8.96 10.30 2.14
N LYS A 36 9.80 11.27 2.55
CA LYS A 36 10.10 11.53 3.96
C LYS A 36 8.87 11.96 4.75
N GLU A 37 7.98 12.76 4.18
CA GLU A 37 6.74 13.16 4.86
C GLU A 37 5.75 11.99 4.97
N ARG A 38 5.71 11.11 3.97
CA ARG A 38 4.85 9.91 4.00
C ARG A 38 5.30 8.90 5.06
N SER A 39 6.60 8.76 5.28
CA SER A 39 7.12 7.84 6.32
C SER A 39 6.74 8.28 7.75
N LEU A 40 6.34 9.54 7.93
CA LEU A 40 5.88 10.08 9.21
C LEU A 40 4.39 9.84 9.49
N ILE A 41 3.62 9.33 8.52
CA ILE A 41 2.18 9.07 8.70
C ILE A 41 1.99 7.95 9.73
N ARG A 42 1.23 8.28 10.78
CA ARG A 42 0.98 7.40 11.92
C ARG A 42 -0.46 7.51 12.41
N SER A 43 -0.81 6.67 13.38
CA SER A 43 -2.12 6.74 14.02
C SER A 43 -2.31 8.13 14.64
N GLY A 44 -3.45 8.75 14.34
CA GLY A 44 -3.80 10.10 14.74
C GLY A 44 -3.41 11.20 13.75
N SER A 45 -2.59 10.93 12.72
CA SER A 45 -2.27 11.94 11.71
C SER A 45 -3.50 12.27 10.84
N VAL A 46 -3.92 13.53 10.81
CA VAL A 46 -5.04 14.03 10.01
C VAL A 46 -4.54 15.03 8.98
N PHE A 47 -4.99 14.87 7.73
CA PHE A 47 -4.59 15.70 6.60
C PHE A 47 -5.84 16.28 5.93
N VAL A 48 -5.83 17.60 5.75
CA VAL A 48 -6.87 18.34 5.02
C VAL A 48 -6.22 18.98 3.81
N TRP A 49 -6.84 18.91 2.63
CA TRP A 49 -6.34 19.57 1.42
C TRP A 49 -7.49 20.06 0.54
N ASP A 50 -7.21 21.08 -0.26
CA ASP A 50 -8.06 21.49 -1.37
C ASP A 50 -7.58 20.82 -2.67
N GLU A 51 -8.49 20.27 -3.47
CA GLU A 51 -8.16 19.53 -4.70
C GLU A 51 -7.41 20.39 -5.72
N ARG A 52 -7.83 21.66 -5.89
CA ARG A 52 -7.26 22.57 -6.90
C ARG A 52 -5.93 23.14 -6.44
N GLU A 53 -5.87 23.60 -5.20
CA GLU A 53 -4.65 24.17 -4.61
C GLU A 53 -3.53 23.14 -4.55
N ALA A 54 -3.83 21.92 -4.10
CA ALA A 54 -2.82 20.88 -3.96
C ALA A 54 -2.56 20.07 -5.24
N GLY A 55 -3.41 20.20 -6.26
CA GLY A 55 -3.36 19.36 -7.46
C GLY A 55 -3.57 17.87 -7.15
N MET A 56 -4.36 17.56 -6.12
CA MET A 56 -4.57 16.20 -5.61
C MET A 56 -6.05 15.81 -5.60
N ARG A 57 -6.47 15.00 -6.58
CA ARG A 57 -7.83 14.43 -6.65
C ARG A 57 -8.04 13.24 -5.72
N ARG A 58 -6.95 12.58 -5.33
CA ARG A 58 -6.93 11.39 -4.47
C ARG A 58 -5.70 11.46 -3.57
N TRP A 59 -5.88 10.98 -2.34
CA TRP A 59 -4.79 10.79 -1.40
C TRP A 59 -3.90 9.61 -1.80
N THR A 60 -2.59 9.74 -1.60
CA THR A 60 -1.61 8.68 -1.83
C THR A 60 -0.50 8.75 -0.78
N ASP A 61 -0.44 7.77 0.12
CA ASP A 61 0.56 7.69 1.20
C ASP A 61 1.59 6.56 1.02
N GLY A 62 1.41 5.70 0.01
CA GLY A 62 2.32 4.58 -0.24
C GLY A 62 2.05 3.35 0.62
N LYS A 63 0.94 3.30 1.36
CA LYS A 63 0.51 2.12 2.11
C LYS A 63 -0.42 1.23 1.28
N SER A 64 -0.46 -0.06 1.63
CA SER A 64 -1.42 -1.01 1.08
C SER A 64 -2.70 -0.95 1.89
N TRP A 65 -3.85 -0.74 1.23
CA TRP A 65 -5.15 -0.55 1.87
C TRP A 65 -6.17 -1.60 1.42
N SER A 66 -7.07 -1.99 2.32
CA SER A 66 -8.22 -2.83 1.98
C SER A 66 -9.17 -2.16 0.99
N ALA A 67 -10.17 -2.90 0.50
CA ALA A 67 -11.31 -2.29 -0.16
C ALA A 67 -12.04 -1.31 0.78
N SER A 68 -12.67 -0.29 0.22
CA SER A 68 -13.42 0.72 0.99
C SER A 68 -14.61 0.09 1.70
N ARG A 69 -14.88 0.59 2.90
CA ARG A 69 -16.11 0.30 3.66
C ARG A 69 -16.79 1.61 4.02
N VAL A 70 -18.11 1.65 3.91
CA VAL A 70 -18.90 2.82 4.29
C VAL A 70 -19.19 2.74 5.80
N SER A 71 -18.92 3.83 6.51
CA SER A 71 -19.23 3.99 7.93
C SER A 71 -19.82 5.38 8.15
N GLY A 72 -21.15 5.48 8.04
CA GLY A 72 -21.84 6.77 8.01
C GLY A 72 -21.36 7.63 6.83
N SER A 73 -20.88 8.83 7.12
CA SER A 73 -20.33 9.76 6.12
C SER A 73 -18.87 9.50 5.75
N PHE A 74 -18.25 8.45 6.28
CA PHE A 74 -16.83 8.16 6.07
C PHE A 74 -16.61 6.91 5.22
N LEU A 75 -15.53 6.93 4.45
CA LEU A 75 -14.93 5.72 3.88
C LEU A 75 -13.79 5.26 4.79
N THR A 76 -13.82 4.01 5.20
CA THR A 76 -12.79 3.40 6.03
C THR A 76 -12.03 2.33 5.25
N TYR A 77 -10.75 2.24 5.59
CA TYR A 77 -9.77 1.34 5.00
C TYR A 77 -8.95 0.76 6.15
N ARG A 78 -8.44 -0.46 6.01
CA ARG A 78 -7.50 -1.06 6.96
C ARG A 78 -6.16 -1.28 6.28
N GLU A 79 -5.07 -0.95 6.95
CA GLU A 79 -3.72 -1.18 6.44
C GLU A 79 -3.48 -2.69 6.29
N LEU A 80 -3.00 -3.07 5.11
CA LEU A 80 -2.62 -4.42 4.77
C LEU A 80 -1.11 -4.59 4.92
N GLU A 81 -0.66 -5.82 5.12
CA GLU A 81 0.76 -6.14 5.05
C GLU A 81 1.29 -5.83 3.64
N SER A 82 2.28 -4.93 3.55
CA SER A 82 2.99 -4.77 2.29
C SER A 82 3.76 -6.06 2.02
N LYS A 83 3.44 -6.73 0.91
CA LYS A 83 4.34 -7.71 0.33
C LYS A 83 5.61 -6.97 -0.04
N ARG A 84 6.59 -6.95 0.87
CA ARG A 84 7.96 -6.61 0.50
C ARG A 84 8.25 -7.48 -0.70
N LYS A 85 8.56 -6.89 -1.86
CA LYS A 85 9.27 -7.62 -2.90
C LYS A 85 10.48 -8.17 -2.17
N SER A 86 10.50 -9.46 -1.88
CA SER A 86 11.70 -10.12 -1.42
C SER A 86 12.65 -10.04 -2.60
N ASN A 87 13.40 -8.94 -2.69
CA ASN A 87 14.72 -8.99 -3.28
C ASN A 87 15.59 -9.77 -2.28
N SER A 88 15.26 -11.05 -2.06
CA SER A 88 16.27 -12.05 -1.80
C SER A 88 17.08 -12.14 -3.09
N ARG A 89 17.98 -11.16 -3.29
CA ARG A 89 19.20 -11.41 -4.02
C ARG A 89 19.93 -12.46 -3.19
N GLY A 90 19.61 -13.73 -3.44
CA GLY A 90 20.43 -14.85 -3.02
C GLY A 90 21.79 -14.64 -3.67
N SER A 91 22.70 -14.02 -2.93
CA SER A 91 24.12 -14.07 -3.22
C SER A 91 24.59 -15.44 -2.75
N ASN A 92 24.42 -16.45 -3.60
CA ASN A 92 25.17 -17.69 -3.48
C ASN A 92 26.31 -17.61 -4.50
N ASN A 93 27.46 -17.13 -4.03
CA ASN A 93 28.73 -17.33 -4.71
C ASN A 93 29.20 -18.78 -4.49
N LEU A 94 29.43 -19.46 -5.62
CA LEU A 94 30.66 -20.19 -5.98
C LEU A 94 31.04 -21.50 -5.26
N HIS A 95 30.86 -22.62 -5.98
CA HIS A 95 31.77 -23.76 -6.30
C HIS A 95 30.86 -24.95 -6.62
N ASP A 96 30.99 -25.68 -7.74
CA ASP A 96 32.11 -26.56 -8.06
C ASP A 96 32.00 -27.10 -9.51
N LEU A 97 33.14 -27.51 -10.08
CA LEU A 97 33.36 -28.10 -11.42
C LEU A 97 32.75 -29.54 -11.46
N SER A 98 32.45 -30.25 -12.57
CA SER A 98 33.19 -30.50 -13.81
C SER A 98 32.37 -31.37 -14.81
N SER A 99 32.88 -31.44 -16.06
CA SER A 99 32.89 -32.58 -17.03
C SER A 99 31.61 -33.07 -17.76
N GLU A 100 31.57 -32.74 -19.06
CA GLU A 100 31.39 -33.58 -20.27
C GLU A 100 30.58 -34.89 -20.20
N ASP A 101 29.54 -35.05 -21.05
CA ASP A 101 29.56 -36.01 -22.18
C ASP A 101 28.28 -36.01 -23.06
N THR A 102 28.44 -36.66 -24.21
CA THR A 102 27.75 -36.63 -25.52
C THR A 102 26.41 -37.41 -25.63
N ASP A 103 25.60 -36.99 -26.62
CA ASP A 103 24.86 -37.80 -27.62
C ASP A 103 23.37 -38.24 -27.47
N SER A 104 22.63 -37.86 -28.52
CA SER A 104 21.55 -38.52 -29.29
C SER A 104 20.29 -39.21 -28.71
N SER A 105 19.21 -38.89 -29.42
CA SER A 105 18.11 -39.73 -29.93
C SER A 105 16.71 -39.70 -29.28
N GLU A 106 15.74 -39.87 -30.17
CA GLU A 106 14.30 -39.63 -30.08
C GLU A 106 13.54 -40.61 -29.17
N SER A 107 12.37 -40.20 -28.66
CA SER A 107 11.06 -40.69 -29.13
C SER A 107 9.94 -40.87 -28.07
N TYR A 108 8.72 -40.50 -28.51
CA TYR A 108 7.33 -40.82 -28.11
C TYR A 108 6.75 -40.65 -26.66
N HIS A 109 5.81 -39.68 -26.58
CA HIS A 109 4.44 -39.72 -26.02
C HIS A 109 4.17 -40.29 -24.61
N SER A 110 3.70 -39.41 -23.71
CA SER A 110 2.49 -39.72 -22.92
C SER A 110 1.78 -38.44 -22.47
N SER A 111 0.49 -38.38 -22.79
CA SER A 111 -0.46 -37.36 -22.40
C SER A 111 -0.54 -37.21 -20.88
N THR A 112 -0.34 -36.00 -20.35
CA THR A 112 -0.93 -35.65 -19.05
C THR A 112 -1.40 -34.21 -19.09
N LYS A 113 -2.73 -34.07 -19.01
CA LYS A 113 -3.45 -32.81 -18.88
C LYS A 113 -2.94 -32.10 -17.63
N LYS A 114 -2.15 -31.03 -17.78
CA LYS A 114 -1.87 -30.11 -16.68
C LYS A 114 -2.97 -29.05 -16.70
N SER A 115 -4.00 -29.35 -15.91
CA SER A 115 -5.04 -28.43 -15.49
C SER A 115 -4.46 -27.06 -15.13
N MET A 116 -5.13 -26.00 -15.60
CA MET A 116 -4.97 -24.66 -15.06
C MET A 116 -5.32 -24.72 -13.57
N SER A 117 -4.31 -24.79 -12.70
CA SER A 117 -4.54 -24.49 -11.29
C SER A 117 -4.81 -23.00 -11.20
N SER A 118 -6.09 -22.71 -11.02
CA SER A 118 -6.61 -21.46 -10.48
C SER A 118 -5.72 -21.08 -9.30
N SER A 119 -4.90 -20.04 -9.47
CA SER A 119 -4.11 -19.51 -8.37
C SER A 119 -5.09 -19.00 -7.33
N THR A 120 -5.26 -19.81 -6.29
CA THR A 120 -6.07 -19.54 -5.12
C THR A 120 -5.69 -18.18 -4.59
N THR A 121 -6.72 -17.36 -4.41
CA THR A 121 -6.72 -15.99 -3.93
C THR A 121 -5.62 -15.77 -2.89
N GLU A 122 -4.53 -15.09 -3.25
CA GLU A 122 -3.58 -14.62 -2.25
C GLU A 122 -4.30 -13.58 -1.40
N GLN A 123 -4.84 -14.03 -0.28
CA GLN A 123 -5.63 -13.22 0.62
C GLN A 123 -4.68 -12.24 1.32
N CYS A 124 -4.69 -10.98 0.89
CA CYS A 124 -3.94 -9.91 1.54
C CYS A 124 -4.32 -9.86 3.03
N ARG A 125 -3.32 -10.00 3.91
CA ARG A 125 -3.52 -10.00 5.37
C ARG A 125 -3.57 -8.59 5.91
N TYR A 126 -4.39 -8.38 6.93
CA TYR A 126 -4.39 -7.12 7.70
C TYR A 126 -3.08 -7.01 8.48
N LYS A 127 -2.48 -5.83 8.47
CA LYS A 127 -1.27 -5.56 9.23
C LYS A 127 -1.61 -5.46 10.73
N HIS A 128 -0.87 -6.20 11.55
CA HIS A 128 -1.03 -6.12 13.00
C HIS A 128 -0.63 -4.72 13.50
N GLY A 129 -1.51 -4.08 14.28
CA GLY A 129 -1.31 -2.69 14.74
C GLY A 129 -1.23 -1.66 13.61
N GLY A 130 -1.75 -1.99 12.42
CA GLY A 130 -1.81 -1.08 11.28
C GLY A 130 -2.80 0.07 11.48
N LEU A 131 -2.77 1.01 10.54
CA LEU A 131 -3.74 2.12 10.45
C LEU A 131 -5.14 1.64 10.05
#